data_AF-A0A3Q0DU70-F1
#
_entry.id   AF-A0A3Q0DU70-F1
#
_cell.length_a   1.000
_cell.length_b   1.000
_cell.length_c   1.000
_cell.angle_alpha   90.00
_cell.angle_beta   90.00
_cell.angle_gamma   90.00
#
_symmetry.space_group_name_H-M   'P 1'
#
loop_
_entity.id
_entity.type
_entity.pdbx_description
1 polymer ?
#
loop_
_entity_poly.entity_id
_entity_poly.type
_entity_poly.pdbx_seq_one_letter_code
_entity_poly.pdbx_strand_id
1 'polypeptide(L)'
;MRQSQHREPRIDQVEVVRKPLFLLALFMLFSPFPLYICFHSQTIDQFEYDGCDNCDAYLQMKGNREMVYDCTSSSFDGIIAMMSPEDSWVSKWQRVSNFKPGVYAVSVTGRLPQGIVRELKSRGVAYKSRDTAIKT
;
A
#
# COMPACT_ATOMS: atom_id res chain seq x y z
N MET A 1 -9.97 -19.75 44.72
CA MET A 1 -9.25 -20.51 43.66
C MET A 1 -10.03 -20.29 42.37
N ARG A 2 -9.54 -19.74 41.25
CA ARG A 2 -8.21 -19.45 40.71
C ARG A 2 -8.24 -18.05 40.06
N GLN A 3 -7.17 -17.26 40.21
CA GLN A 3 -6.99 -16.04 39.44
C GLN A 3 -6.60 -16.38 38.00
N SER A 4 -7.17 -15.61 37.07
CA SER A 4 -6.90 -15.58 35.64
C SER A 4 -5.43 -15.25 35.35
N GLN A 5 -4.67 -16.22 34.84
CA GLN A 5 -3.37 -15.94 34.23
C GLN A 5 -3.57 -15.55 32.76
N HIS A 6 -3.75 -14.26 32.51
CA HIS A 6 -3.52 -13.69 31.19
C HIS A 6 -2.00 -13.68 30.99
N ARG A 7 -1.48 -14.63 30.20
CA ARG A 7 -0.06 -14.61 29.78
C ARG A 7 0.13 -13.46 28.80
N GLU A 8 1.00 -12.53 29.17
CA GLU A 8 1.44 -11.40 28.35
C GLU A 8 2.51 -11.89 27.35
N PRO A 9 2.32 -11.80 26.03
CA PRO A 9 3.34 -12.21 25.06
C PRO A 9 4.30 -11.04 24.81
N ARG A 10 5.34 -10.91 25.64
CA ARG A 10 6.25 -9.74 25.62
C ARG A 10 7.56 -9.93 24.82
N ILE A 11 7.76 -11.04 24.09
CA ILE A 11 9.07 -11.31 23.44
C ILE A 11 9.00 -11.45 21.90
N ASP A 12 7.85 -11.77 21.29
CA ASP A 12 7.78 -11.94 19.82
C ASP A 12 7.63 -10.62 19.03
N GLN A 13 7.14 -9.56 19.66
CA GLN A 13 6.81 -8.30 18.97
C GLN A 13 8.06 -7.54 18.47
N VAL A 14 9.19 -7.60 19.20
CA VAL A 14 10.39 -6.82 18.85
C VAL A 14 11.14 -7.42 17.66
N GLU A 15 11.15 -8.75 17.53
CA GLU A 15 11.79 -9.43 16.40
C GLU A 15 10.94 -9.35 15.12
N VAL A 16 9.60 -9.43 15.28
CA VAL A 16 8.62 -9.19 14.21
C VAL A 16 8.71 -7.77 13.66
N VAL A 17 9.12 -6.78 14.46
CA VAL A 17 9.29 -5.38 14.00
C VAL A 17 10.68 -5.14 13.39
N ARG A 18 11.73 -5.80 13.86
CA ARG A 18 13.11 -5.63 13.35
C ARG A 18 13.32 -6.13 11.92
N LYS A 19 12.80 -7.31 11.57
CA LYS A 19 12.90 -7.88 10.21
C LYS A 19 12.24 -6.99 9.13
N PRO A 20 11.00 -6.51 9.29
CA PRO A 20 10.38 -5.60 8.34
C PRO A 20 10.98 -4.21 8.38
N LEU A 21 11.52 -3.70 9.50
CA LEU A 21 12.24 -2.41 9.53
C LEU A 21 13.54 -2.44 8.71
N PHE A 22 14.30 -3.53 8.79
CA PHE A 22 15.52 -3.69 7.97
C PHE A 22 15.17 -3.79 6.49
N LEU A 23 14.12 -4.55 6.16
CA LEU A 23 13.57 -4.61 4.80
C LEU A 23 12.98 -3.27 4.35
N LEU A 24 12.36 -2.49 5.24
CA LEU A 24 11.85 -1.15 4.94
C LEU A 24 13.00 -0.19 4.62
N ALA A 25 14.08 -0.23 5.40
CA ALA A 25 15.27 0.58 5.18
C ALA A 25 15.90 0.24 3.82
N LEU A 26 16.00 -1.05 3.49
CA LEU A 26 16.47 -1.49 2.17
C LEU A 26 15.50 -1.05 1.07
N PHE A 27 14.20 -1.16 1.29
CA PHE A 27 13.18 -0.75 0.33
C PHE A 27 13.19 0.75 0.04
N MET A 28 13.49 1.59 1.05
CA MET A 28 13.68 3.03 0.86
C MET A 28 14.93 3.36 0.01
N LEU A 29 15.97 2.52 0.00
CA LEU A 29 17.12 2.71 -0.89
C LEU A 29 16.75 2.56 -2.37
N PHE A 30 15.68 1.82 -2.68
CA PHE A 30 15.21 1.60 -4.05
C PHE A 30 14.11 2.57 -4.50
N SER A 31 13.77 3.58 -3.70
CA SER A 31 12.76 4.61 -4.00
C SER A 31 11.41 4.01 -4.46
N PRO A 32 10.55 3.59 -3.52
CA PRO A 32 9.35 2.88 -3.88
C PRO A 32 8.29 3.78 -4.50
N PHE A 33 7.52 3.24 -5.43
CA PHE A 33 6.50 3.97 -6.18
C PHE A 33 5.11 3.58 -5.69
N PRO A 34 4.36 4.43 -4.97
CA PRO A 34 2.99 4.10 -4.60
C PRO A 34 2.00 4.23 -5.75
N LEU A 35 0.97 3.38 -5.73
CA LEU A 35 -0.17 3.44 -6.64
C LEU A 35 -1.21 4.49 -6.23
N TYR A 36 -1.78 5.17 -7.22
CA TYR A 36 -2.84 6.17 -7.02
C TYR A 36 -4.13 5.60 -6.43
N ILE A 37 -4.39 4.29 -6.54
CA ILE A 37 -5.67 3.69 -6.14
C ILE A 37 -5.67 3.09 -4.72
N CYS A 38 -4.56 2.48 -4.31
CA CYS A 38 -4.50 1.66 -3.09
C CYS A 38 -3.35 2.02 -2.14
N PHE A 39 -2.52 3.03 -2.46
CA PHE A 39 -1.32 3.43 -1.73
C PHE A 39 -0.19 2.39 -1.69
N HIS A 40 -0.40 1.18 -2.22
CA HIS A 40 0.60 0.13 -2.15
C HIS A 40 1.85 0.55 -2.92
N SER A 41 3.00 0.41 -2.28
CA SER A 41 4.29 0.84 -2.81
C SER A 41 5.14 -0.39 -3.12
N GLN A 42 5.64 -0.48 -4.35
CA GLN A 42 6.62 -1.46 -4.83
C GLN A 42 7.62 -0.75 -5.77
N THR A 43 8.66 -1.43 -6.24
CA THR A 43 9.49 -0.91 -7.33
C THR A 43 8.75 -1.05 -8.67
N ILE A 44 9.15 -0.26 -9.68
CA ILE A 44 8.56 -0.37 -11.03
C ILE A 44 8.72 -1.80 -11.58
N ASP A 45 9.89 -2.42 -11.37
CA ASP A 45 10.17 -3.77 -11.89
C ASP A 45 9.32 -4.83 -11.21
N GLN A 46 9.06 -4.70 -9.90
CA GLN A 46 8.14 -5.58 -9.18
C GLN A 46 6.72 -5.47 -9.72
N PHE A 47 6.26 -4.24 -9.95
CA PHE A 47 4.95 -4.02 -10.55
C PHE A 47 4.82 -4.52 -11.98
N GLU A 48 5.88 -4.41 -12.78
CA GLU A 48 5.90 -4.95 -14.14
C GLU A 48 5.87 -6.49 -14.11
N TYR A 49 6.57 -7.13 -13.17
CA TYR A 49 6.67 -8.58 -13.10
C TYR A 49 5.44 -9.25 -12.45
N ASP A 50 5.00 -8.74 -11.31
CA ASP A 50 3.95 -9.36 -10.49
C ASP A 50 2.61 -8.62 -10.55
N GLY A 51 2.61 -7.36 -10.96
CA GLY A 51 1.44 -6.49 -10.84
C GLY A 51 1.21 -6.03 -9.40
N CYS A 52 0.05 -5.45 -9.14
CA CYS A 52 -0.33 -5.06 -7.78
C CYS A 52 -1.17 -6.13 -7.08
N ASP A 53 -0.71 -6.60 -5.92
CA ASP A 53 -1.44 -7.59 -5.08
C ASP A 53 -2.89 -7.23 -4.75
N ASN A 54 -3.19 -5.93 -4.71
CA ASN A 54 -4.53 -5.43 -4.38
C ASN A 54 -5.37 -5.07 -5.62
N CYS A 55 -4.73 -4.76 -6.75
CA CYS A 55 -5.36 -4.02 -7.84
C CYS A 55 -5.19 -4.64 -9.22
N ASP A 56 -4.35 -5.66 -9.37
CA ASP A 56 -3.98 -6.17 -10.69
C ASP A 56 -5.20 -6.74 -11.45
N ALA A 57 -6.19 -7.29 -10.75
CA ALA A 57 -7.44 -7.77 -11.32
C ALA A 57 -8.18 -6.73 -12.20
N TYR A 58 -7.96 -5.43 -11.96
CA TYR A 58 -8.56 -4.35 -12.73
C TYR A 58 -7.57 -3.38 -13.37
N LEU A 59 -6.32 -3.28 -12.89
CA LEU A 59 -5.28 -2.47 -13.52
C LEU A 59 -4.51 -3.22 -14.62
N GLN A 60 -4.37 -4.55 -14.52
CA GLN A 60 -3.71 -5.40 -15.54
C GLN A 60 -2.35 -4.83 -15.98
N MET A 61 -1.52 -4.49 -15.00
CA MET A 61 -0.24 -3.79 -15.20
C MET A 61 0.94 -4.75 -15.40
N LYS A 62 0.74 -6.04 -15.13
CA LYS A 62 1.71 -7.10 -15.36
C LYS A 62 2.13 -7.18 -16.83
N GLY A 63 3.44 -7.15 -17.07
CA GLY A 63 4.05 -7.15 -18.40
C GLY A 63 3.88 -5.85 -19.18
N ASN A 64 3.32 -4.79 -18.58
CA ASN A 64 3.08 -3.51 -19.23
C ASN A 64 3.68 -2.36 -18.42
N ARG A 65 4.96 -2.07 -18.68
CA ARG A 65 5.72 -1.03 -17.97
C ARG A 65 5.12 0.38 -18.11
N GLU A 66 4.53 0.71 -19.26
CA GLU A 66 3.87 2.00 -19.46
C GLU A 66 2.67 2.15 -18.53
N MET A 67 1.87 1.10 -18.39
CA MET A 67 0.74 1.08 -17.45
C MET A 67 1.20 1.23 -16.00
N VAL A 68 2.36 0.68 -15.63
CA VAL A 68 2.95 0.88 -14.29
C VAL A 68 3.25 2.36 -14.05
N TYR A 69 3.88 3.05 -15.01
CA TYR A 69 4.17 4.49 -14.88
C TYR A 69 2.89 5.34 -14.80
N ASP A 70 1.86 5.01 -15.58
CA ASP A 70 0.58 5.72 -15.56
C ASP A 70 -0.20 5.53 -14.25
N CYS A 71 0.01 4.39 -13.57
CA CYS A 71 -0.71 4.04 -12.35
C CYS A 71 0.02 4.43 -11.04
N THR A 72 1.31 4.73 -11.12
CA THR A 72 2.17 5.03 -9.97
C THR A 72 2.61 6.49 -9.90
N SER A 73 3.13 6.90 -8.74
CA SER A 73 3.74 8.22 -8.55
C SER A 73 5.13 8.09 -7.94
N SER A 74 6.04 8.98 -8.35
CA SER A 74 7.33 9.20 -7.67
C SER A 74 7.22 10.21 -6.51
N SER A 75 6.08 10.88 -6.37
CA SER A 75 5.85 11.91 -5.36
C SER A 75 4.80 11.44 -4.36
N PHE A 76 5.24 11.21 -3.13
CA PHE A 76 4.40 10.74 -2.03
C PHE A 76 4.98 11.17 -0.68
N ASP A 77 4.13 11.19 0.33
CA ASP A 77 4.51 11.52 1.70
C ASP A 77 4.32 10.31 2.60
N GLY A 78 5.32 10.06 3.45
CA GLY A 78 5.28 9.05 4.51
C GLY A 78 5.18 7.60 4.03
N ILE A 79 5.58 6.66 4.89
CA ILE A 79 5.50 5.23 4.63
C ILE A 79 4.90 4.52 5.84
N ILE A 80 4.03 3.55 5.58
CA ILE A 80 3.37 2.69 6.55
C ILE A 80 3.74 1.24 6.21
N ALA A 81 4.41 0.56 7.13
CA ALA A 81 4.60 -0.88 7.07
C ALA A 81 3.38 -1.57 7.70
N MET A 82 2.42 -1.99 6.88
CA MET A 82 1.18 -2.62 7.33
C MET A 82 1.37 -4.13 7.48
N MET A 83 1.36 -4.63 8.72
CA MET A 83 1.50 -6.08 8.99
C MET A 83 0.15 -6.79 9.15
N SER A 84 -0.80 -6.15 9.86
CA SER A 84 -2.11 -6.71 10.18
C SER A 84 -3.21 -5.68 9.89
N PRO A 85 -3.63 -5.54 8.62
CA PRO A 85 -4.61 -4.53 8.22
C PRO A 85 -5.99 -4.72 8.86
N GLU A 86 -6.38 -5.93 9.23
CA GLU A 86 -7.66 -6.24 9.88
C GLU A 86 -7.76 -5.71 11.33
N ASP A 87 -6.63 -5.60 12.04
CA ASP A 87 -6.57 -5.22 13.47
C ASP A 87 -5.84 -3.88 13.71
N SER A 88 -5.60 -3.11 12.66
CA SER A 88 -4.91 -1.83 12.75
C SER A 88 -5.89 -0.65 12.72
N TRP A 89 -5.75 0.30 13.64
CA TRP A 89 -6.47 1.58 13.53
C TRP A 89 -5.95 2.40 12.32
N VAL A 90 -4.65 2.33 12.06
CA VAL A 90 -4.01 3.04 10.94
C VAL A 90 -4.57 2.57 9.60
N SER A 91 -4.84 1.26 9.44
CA SER A 91 -5.43 0.72 8.20
C SER A 91 -6.86 1.23 7.97
N LYS A 92 -7.65 1.36 9.05
CA LYS A 92 -9.02 1.90 9.00
C LYS A 92 -9.00 3.37 8.59
N TRP A 93 -8.12 4.17 9.19
CA TRP A 93 -7.94 5.58 8.84
C TRP A 93 -7.53 5.75 7.36
N GLN A 94 -6.57 4.93 6.89
CA GLN A 94 -6.09 4.95 5.51
C GLN A 94 -7.01 4.26 4.50
N ARG A 95 -8.10 3.64 4.95
CA ARG A 95 -9.04 2.86 4.12
C ARG A 95 -8.34 1.73 3.35
N VAL A 96 -7.42 1.05 4.02
CA VAL A 96 -6.64 -0.10 3.51
C VAL A 96 -6.83 -1.36 4.36
N SER A 97 -7.86 -1.40 5.21
CA SER A 97 -8.15 -2.54 6.11
C SER A 97 -8.43 -3.86 5.40
N ASN A 98 -8.84 -3.80 4.12
CA ASN A 98 -9.14 -4.98 3.30
C ASN A 98 -8.02 -5.33 2.31
N PHE A 99 -6.88 -4.64 2.38
CA PHE A 99 -5.74 -4.89 1.51
C PHE A 99 -4.75 -5.86 2.15
N LYS A 100 -3.82 -6.37 1.34
CA LYS A 100 -2.80 -7.31 1.80
C LYS A 100 -1.78 -6.61 2.72
N PRO A 101 -1.13 -7.33 3.65
CA PRO A 101 0.04 -6.81 4.35
C PRO A 101 1.10 -6.33 3.35
N GLY A 102 1.79 -5.24 3.66
CA GLY A 102 2.77 -4.63 2.77
C GLY A 102 3.10 -3.19 3.12
N VAL A 103 3.83 -2.54 2.21
CA VAL A 103 4.23 -1.13 2.37
C VAL A 103 3.24 -0.22 1.65
N TYR A 104 2.81 0.83 2.33
CA TYR A 104 1.85 1.80 1.81
C TYR A 104 2.33 3.24 2.03
N ALA A 105 2.03 4.16 1.12
CA ALA A 105 2.26 5.58 1.33
C ALA A 105 1.20 6.19 2.29
N VAL A 106 1.55 7.31 2.94
CA VAL A 106 0.56 8.09 3.73
C VAL A 106 -0.31 8.93 2.80
N SER A 107 0.31 9.65 1.86
CA SER A 107 -0.35 10.43 0.81
C SER A 107 0.34 10.19 -0.52
N VAL A 108 -0.41 10.18 -1.62
CA VAL A 108 0.14 10.06 -2.98
C VAL A 108 -0.24 11.29 -3.79
N THR A 109 0.78 12.01 -4.26
CA THR A 109 0.58 13.18 -5.12
C THR A 109 0.35 12.73 -6.55
N GLY A 110 -0.70 13.24 -7.18
CA GLY A 110 -1.08 12.94 -8.56
C GLY A 110 -2.41 12.19 -8.65
N ARG A 111 -2.81 11.80 -9.87
CA ARG A 111 -4.08 11.12 -10.13
C ARG A 111 -3.96 10.17 -11.32
N LEU A 112 -4.76 9.10 -11.30
CA LEU A 112 -4.93 8.24 -12.46
C LEU A 112 -5.41 9.02 -13.70
N PRO A 113 -4.88 8.72 -14.89
CA PRO A 113 -5.40 9.19 -16.16
C PRO A 113 -6.91 8.95 -16.31
N GLN A 114 -7.62 9.89 -16.94
CA GLN A 114 -9.08 9.80 -17.08
C GLN A 114 -9.55 8.56 -17.85
N GLY A 115 -8.76 8.07 -18.82
CA GLY A 115 -9.07 6.84 -19.56
C GLY A 115 -9.17 5.63 -18.64
N ILE A 116 -8.16 5.44 -17.78
CA ILE A 116 -8.11 4.36 -16.79
C ILE A 116 -9.25 4.51 -15.77
N VAL A 117 -9.54 5.73 -15.31
CA VAL A 117 -10.67 5.96 -14.38
C VAL A 117 -12.02 5.57 -15.00
N ARG A 118 -12.23 5.83 -16.30
CA ARG A 118 -13.47 5.43 -17.00
C ARG A 118 -13.57 3.91 -17.12
N GLU A 119 -12.46 3.24 -17.40
CA GLU A 119 -12.41 1.78 -17.46
C GLU A 119 -12.64 1.13 -16.09
N LEU A 120 -12.05 1.65 -15.03
CA LEU A 120 -12.33 1.20 -13.67
C LEU A 120 -13.82 1.33 -13.34
N LYS A 121 -14.43 2.46 -13.72
CA LYS A 121 -15.86 2.70 -13.52
C LYS A 121 -16.74 1.71 -14.28
N SER A 122 -16.39 1.35 -15.53
CA SER A 122 -17.15 0.36 -16.30
C SER A 122 -17.07 -1.05 -15.69
N ARG A 123 -15.97 -1.35 -15.00
CA ARG A 123 -15.76 -2.58 -14.21
C ARG A 123 -16.35 -2.52 -12.80
N GLY A 124 -17.05 -1.43 -12.43
CA GLY A 124 -17.68 -1.26 -11.12
C GLY A 124 -16.73 -0.82 -10.00
N VAL A 125 -15.50 -0.42 -10.33
CA VAL A 125 -14.49 0.04 -9.36
C VAL A 125 -14.53 1.56 -9.25
N ALA A 126 -14.90 2.08 -8.08
CA ALA A 126 -14.91 3.52 -7.81
C ALA A 126 -13.51 4.03 -7.47
N TYR A 127 -12.96 4.93 -8.28
CA TYR A 127 -11.72 5.62 -7.99
C TYR A 127 -11.96 6.81 -7.04
N LYS A 128 -11.16 6.89 -5.96
CA LYS A 128 -11.09 8.03 -5.05
C LYS A 128 -9.63 8.48 -4.97
N SER A 129 -9.42 9.80 -5.09
CA SER A 129 -8.09 10.40 -4.95
C SER A 129 -7.48 10.04 -3.61
N ARG A 130 -6.18 9.72 -3.64
CA ARG A 130 -5.37 9.32 -2.48
C ARG A 130 -4.39 10.40 -2.03
N ASP A 131 -4.49 11.58 -2.62
CA ASP A 131 -3.89 12.81 -2.12
C ASP A 131 -4.64 13.25 -0.85
N THR A 132 -4.03 13.02 0.32
CA THR A 132 -4.58 13.38 1.63
C THR A 132 -3.95 14.65 2.20
N ALA A 133 -3.08 15.32 1.45
CA ALA A 133 -2.43 16.54 1.90
C ALA A 133 -3.48 17.66 2.05
N ILE A 134 -3.41 18.39 3.16
CA ILE A 134 -4.21 19.61 3.35
C ILE A 134 -3.60 20.68 2.46
N LYS A 135 -4.36 21.11 1.43
CA LYS A 135 -3.95 22.18 0.52
C LYS A 135 -4.39 23.50 1.13
N THR A 136 -3.44 24.20 1.73
CA THR A 136 -3.59 25.61 2.16
C THR A 136 -3.55 26.55 0.97
#